data_AF-G7Q5Z5-F1
#
_entry.id   AF-G7Q5Z5-F1
#
_cell.length_a   1.000
_cell.length_b   1.000
_cell.length_c   1.000
_cell.angle_alpha   90.00
_cell.angle_beta   90.00
_cell.angle_gamma   90.00
#
_symmetry.space_group_name_H-M   'P 1'
#
loop_
_entity.id
_entity.type
_entity.pdbx_description
1 polymer ?
#
loop_
_entity_poly.entity_id
_entity_poly.type
_entity_poly.pdbx_seq_one_letter_code
_entity_poly.pdbx_strand_id
1 'polypeptide(L)'
;MKAITKDTRGRFAKGNPGGPGRPARETELSYLRAIHAACPPDMWQEIVTKAVSDAREGDPRARAWLAGYLVGAPKAEVGLLSDEEEKERFNFF
;
A
#
# COMPACT_ATOMS: atom_id res chain seq x y z
N MET A 1 -29.81 6.62 -17.30
CA MET A 1 -29.06 5.41 -17.71
C MET A 1 -27.60 5.62 -17.37
N LYS A 2 -26.97 4.70 -16.62
CA LYS A 2 -25.54 4.76 -16.28
C LYS A 2 -24.74 4.28 -17.49
N ALA A 3 -23.90 5.13 -18.08
CA ALA A 3 -23.11 4.75 -19.25
C ALA A 3 -22.19 3.56 -18.88
N ILE A 4 -22.23 2.51 -19.70
CA ILE A 4 -21.36 1.35 -19.55
C ILE A 4 -19.95 1.80 -19.90
N THR A 5 -19.13 2.10 -18.89
CA THR A 5 -17.78 2.64 -19.09
C THR A 5 -16.78 1.57 -19.54
N LYS A 6 -17.07 0.29 -19.26
CA LYS A 6 -16.19 -0.85 -19.54
C LYS A 6 -16.92 -2.01 -20.24
N ASP A 7 -16.25 -2.69 -21.15
CA ASP A 7 -16.75 -3.90 -21.82
C ASP A 7 -16.72 -5.14 -20.90
N THR A 8 -17.24 -6.27 -21.37
CA THR A 8 -17.25 -7.56 -20.64
C THR A 8 -15.87 -8.10 -20.32
N ARG A 9 -14.81 -7.52 -20.88
CA ARG A 9 -13.40 -7.86 -20.64
C ARG A 9 -12.68 -6.76 -19.85
N GLY A 10 -13.41 -5.79 -19.27
CA GLY A 10 -12.87 -4.72 -18.44
C GLY A 10 -12.19 -3.57 -19.17
N ARG A 11 -12.19 -3.56 -20.52
CA ARG A 11 -11.58 -2.51 -21.36
C ARG A 11 -12.56 -1.35 -21.52
N PHE A 12 -12.07 -0.17 -21.88
CA PHE A 12 -12.97 0.95 -22.21
C PHE A 12 -13.91 0.54 -23.36
N ALA A 13 -15.22 0.65 -23.15
CA ALA A 13 -16.18 0.35 -24.21
C ALA A 13 -16.00 1.34 -25.38
N LYS A 14 -16.27 0.89 -26.60
CA LYS A 14 -16.10 1.68 -27.83
C LYS A 14 -16.90 2.99 -27.73
N GLY A 15 -16.23 4.13 -27.93
CA GLY A 15 -16.84 5.46 -27.83
C GLY A 15 -16.70 6.12 -26.45
N ASN A 16 -16.17 5.42 -25.45
CA ASN A 16 -15.83 6.07 -24.18
C ASN A 16 -14.46 6.76 -24.29
N PRO A 17 -14.35 8.05 -23.92
CA PRO A 17 -13.05 8.67 -23.76
C PRO A 17 -12.30 7.92 -22.66
N GLY A 18 -11.05 7.53 -22.92
CA GLY A 18 -10.17 7.07 -21.86
C GLY A 18 -10.10 8.13 -20.75
N GLY A 19 -9.82 7.71 -19.51
CA GLY A 19 -9.56 8.66 -18.43
C GLY A 19 -8.42 9.62 -18.82
N PRO A 20 -8.22 10.73 -18.08
CA PRO A 20 -7.26 11.80 -18.41
C PRO A 20 -5.78 11.37 -18.49
N GLY A 21 -5.48 10.07 -18.33
CA GLY A 21 -4.15 9.51 -18.34
C GLY A 21 -3.40 9.80 -17.04
N ARG A 22 -2.12 9.43 -17.03
CA ARG A 22 -1.20 9.82 -15.96
C ARG A 22 -0.97 11.34 -16.07
N PRO A 23 -1.00 12.09 -14.95
CA PRO A 23 -0.64 13.51 -14.95
C PRO A 23 0.74 13.77 -15.57
N ALA A 24 0.95 15.01 -16.00
CA ALA A 24 2.23 15.42 -16.56
C ALA A 24 3.37 15.18 -15.56
N ARG A 25 4.56 14.86 -16.07
CA ARG A 25 5.78 14.65 -15.28
C ARG A 25 6.04 15.80 -14.31
N GLU A 26 5.79 17.03 -14.74
CA GLU A 26 5.96 18.23 -13.94
C GLU A 26 5.02 18.29 -12.73
N THR A 27 3.75 17.92 -12.92
CA THR A 27 2.77 17.81 -11.85
C THR A 27 3.18 16.77 -10.82
N GLU A 28 3.76 15.65 -11.24
CA GLU A 28 4.28 14.65 -10.30
C GLU A 28 5.50 15.16 -9.53
N LEU A 29 6.41 15.86 -10.20
CA LEU A 29 7.61 16.43 -9.56
C LEU A 29 7.25 17.49 -8.52
N SER A 30 6.19 18.27 -8.71
CA SER A 30 5.75 19.25 -7.71
C SER A 30 5.30 18.57 -6.42
N TYR A 31 4.54 17.47 -6.51
CA TYR A 31 4.17 16.66 -5.34
C TYR A 31 5.39 16.04 -4.65
N LEU A 32 6.32 15.46 -5.42
CA LEU A 32 7.53 14.86 -4.85
C LEU A 32 8.39 15.89 -4.11
N ARG A 33 8.54 17.10 -4.68
CA ARG A 33 9.25 18.21 -4.02
C ARG A 33 8.57 18.64 -2.74
N ALA A 34 7.23 18.75 -2.75
CA ALA A 34 6.47 19.11 -1.56
C ALA A 34 6.64 18.07 -0.43
N ILE A 35 6.60 16.79 -0.75
CA ILE A 35 6.81 15.69 0.22
C ILE A 35 8.23 15.76 0.80
N HIS A 36 9.25 15.90 -0.05
CA HIS A 36 10.64 15.98 0.40
C HIS A 36 10.91 17.24 1.25
N ALA A 37 10.28 18.36 0.91
CA ALA A 37 10.39 19.58 1.69
C ALA A 37 9.67 19.49 3.04
N ALA A 38 8.56 18.75 3.11
CA ALA A 38 7.77 18.60 4.32
C ALA A 38 8.42 17.64 5.35
N CYS A 39 9.22 16.68 4.90
CA CYS A 39 9.94 15.75 5.77
C CYS A 39 11.40 15.63 5.29
N PRO A 40 12.24 16.63 5.59
CA PRO A 40 13.66 16.54 5.30
C PRO A 40 14.35 15.46 6.18
N PRO A 41 15.54 14.97 5.79
CA PRO A 41 16.19 13.84 6.48
C PRO A 41 16.48 14.06 7.97
N ASP A 42 16.78 15.30 8.37
CA ASP A 42 16.99 15.72 9.76
C ASP A 42 15.70 15.62 10.58
N MET A 43 14.58 16.14 10.07
CA MET A 43 13.28 15.99 10.70
C MET A 43 12.86 14.52 10.82
N TRP A 44 13.15 13.72 9.79
CA TRP A 44 12.92 12.28 9.86
C TRP A 44 13.75 11.61 10.96
N GLN A 45 15.02 12.00 11.10
CA GLN A 45 15.90 11.50 12.15
C GLN A 45 15.36 11.84 13.55
N GLU A 46 14.77 13.02 13.75
CA GLU A 46 14.14 13.40 15.02
C GLU A 46 12.93 12.51 15.35
N ILE A 47 12.06 12.24 14.37
CA ILE A 47 10.92 11.34 14.53
C ILE A 47 11.38 9.93 14.92
N VAL A 48 12.40 9.41 14.23
CA VAL A 48 12.97 8.09 14.55
C VAL A 48 13.57 8.08 15.96
N THR A 49 14.28 9.13 16.35
CA THR A 49 14.89 9.27 17.68
C THR A 49 13.83 9.23 18.78
N LYS A 50 12.72 9.95 18.59
CA LYS A 50 11.60 9.93 19.54
C LYS A 50 10.99 8.54 19.65
N ALA A 51 10.72 7.88 18.53
CA ALA A 51 10.18 6.52 18.53
C ALA A 51 11.10 5.52 19.21
N VAL A 52 12.42 5.67 19.08
CA VAL A 52 13.40 4.85 19.82
C VAL A 52 13.29 5.09 21.33
N SER A 53 13.15 6.34 21.78
CA SER A 53 12.92 6.65 23.20
C SER A 53 11.65 5.97 23.71
N ASP A 54 10.54 6.12 22.99
CA ASP A 54 9.24 5.55 23.38
C ASP A 54 9.26 4.03 23.43
N ALA A 55 9.91 3.40 22.45
CA ALA A 55 10.09 1.96 22.41
C ALA A 55 10.89 1.45 23.62
N ARG A 56 11.92 2.20 24.05
CA ARG A 56 12.73 1.89 25.25
C ARG A 56 11.95 2.09 26.54
N GLU A 57 11.07 3.09 26.60
CA GLU A 57 10.22 3.38 27.76
C GLU A 57 9.06 2.41 27.91
N GLY A 58 8.76 1.61 26.89
CA GLY A 58 7.78 0.54 26.99
C GLY A 58 6.65 0.60 25.98
N ASP A 59 6.61 1.59 25.09
CA ASP A 59 5.53 1.72 24.10
C ASP A 59 5.51 0.54 23.10
N PRO A 60 4.47 -0.31 23.10
CA PRO A 60 4.36 -1.42 22.17
C PRO A 60 4.17 -0.99 20.71
N ARG A 61 3.56 0.16 20.44
CA ARG A 61 3.34 0.67 19.07
C ARG A 61 4.65 1.15 18.45
N ALA A 62 5.46 1.88 19.22
CA ALA A 62 6.77 2.33 18.78
C ALA A 62 7.68 1.12 18.47
N ARG A 63 7.68 0.08 19.33
CA ARG A 63 8.40 -1.17 19.07
C ARG A 63 7.94 -1.87 17.79
N ALA A 64 6.63 -2.01 17.59
CA ALA A 64 6.08 -2.68 16.41
C ALA A 64 6.45 -1.91 15.12
N TRP A 65 6.33 -0.58 15.15
CA TRP A 65 6.71 0.28 14.03
C TRP A 65 8.19 0.15 13.67
N LEU A 66 9.08 0.26 14.65
CA LEU A 66 10.53 0.09 14.44
C LEU A 66 10.88 -1.33 13.96
N ALA A 67 10.26 -2.37 14.53
CA ALA A 67 10.47 -3.75 14.11
C ALA A 67 10.10 -3.97 12.63
N GLY A 68 9.03 -3.31 12.16
CA GLY A 68 8.62 -3.36 10.75
C GLY A 68 9.69 -2.85 9.78
N TYR A 69 10.51 -1.88 10.18
CA TYR A 69 11.63 -1.37 9.37
C TYR A 69 12.93 -2.15 9.57
N LEU A 70 13.23 -2.58 10.80
CA LEU A 70 14.52 -3.19 11.14
C LEU A 70 14.57 -4.68 10.82
N VAL A 71 13.47 -5.39 11.06
CA VAL A 71 13.37 -6.86 10.92
C VAL A 71 12.45 -7.24 9.76
N GLY A 72 11.50 -6.36 9.42
CA GLY A 72 10.46 -6.64 8.43
C GLY A 72 9.25 -7.35 9.04
N ALA A 73 8.14 -7.34 8.31
CA ALA A 73 6.97 -8.14 8.69
C ALA A 73 7.24 -9.63 8.39
N PRO A 74 6.76 -10.56 9.24
CA PRO A 74 6.74 -11.97 8.90
C PRO A 74 6.04 -12.13 7.56
N LYS A 75 6.71 -12.79 6.60
CA LYS A 75 6.04 -13.18 5.36
C LYS A 75 5.02 -14.23 5.75
N ALA A 76 3.73 -13.88 5.73
CA ALA A 76 2.70 -14.89 5.67
C ALA A 76 2.97 -15.71 4.40
N GLU A 77 3.15 -17.02 4.54
CA GLU A 77 3.03 -17.88 3.37
C GLU A 77 1.61 -17.67 2.83
N VAL A 78 1.53 -17.01 1.67
CA VAL A 78 0.30 -17.03 0.89
C VAL A 78 0.18 -18.47 0.43
N GLY A 79 -0.61 -19.26 1.16
CA GLY A 79 -1.08 -20.54 0.65
C GLY A 79 -1.82 -20.24 -0.65
N LEU A 80 -1.17 -20.46 -1.79
CA LEU A 80 -1.85 -20.69 -3.05
C LEU A 80 -2.56 -22.03 -2.92
N LEU A 81 -3.64 -22.07 -2.14
CA LEU A 81 -4.63 -23.10 -2.31
C LEU A 81 -5.44 -22.64 -3.52
N SER A 82 -5.30 -23.35 -4.63
CA SER A 82 -6.26 -23.24 -5.71
C SER A 82 -7.64 -23.58 -5.15
N ASP A 83 -8.65 -22.78 -5.51
CA ASP A 83 -10.04 -22.88 -5.03
C ASP A 83 -10.67 -24.30 -5.11
N GLU A 84 -10.05 -25.22 -5.85
CA GLU A 84 -10.42 -26.63 -5.93
C GLU A 84 -10.20 -27.43 -4.61
N GLU A 85 -9.17 -27.16 -3.82
CA GLU A 85 -8.88 -27.96 -2.61
C GLU A 85 -9.77 -27.59 -1.40
N GLU A 86 -10.24 -26.33 -1.32
CA GLU A 86 -11.14 -25.90 -0.25
C GLU A 86 -12.56 -26.49 -0.39
N LYS A 87 -13.00 -26.80 -1.62
CA LYS A 87 -14.31 -27.44 -1.87
C LYS A 87 -14.37 -28.89 -1.40
N GLU A 88 -13.26 -29.63 -1.46
CA GLU A 88 -13.24 -31.02 -0.96
C GLU A 88 -13.23 -31.07 0.57
N ARG A 89 -12.66 -30.06 1.23
CA ARG A 89 -12.55 -29.98 2.69
C ARG A 89 -13.87 -29.64 3.39
N PHE A 90 -14.83 -29.04 2.68
CA PHE A 90 -16.17 -28.73 3.19
C PHE A 90 -17.23 -29.79 2.84
N ASN A 91 -16.89 -30.83 2.07
CA ASN A 91 -17.83 -31.85 1.62
C ASN A 91 -17.84 -33.11 2.52
N PHE A 92 -17.21 -33.04 3.70
CA PHE A 92 -17.10 -34.15 4.66
C PHE A 92 -17.78 -33.85 6.01
N PHE A 93 -18.66 -32.84 6.09
CA PHE A 93 -19.62 -32.64 7.19
C PHE A 93 -21.02 -32.40 6.64
#